data_AF-A0A917MYP4-F1
#
_entry.id   AF-A0A917MYP4-F1
#
_cell.length_a   1.000
_cell.length_b   1.000
_cell.length_c   1.000
_cell.angle_alpha   90.00
_cell.angle_beta   90.00
_cell.angle_gamma   90.00
#
_symmetry.space_group_name_H-M   'P 1'
#
loop_
_entity.id
_entity.type
_entity.pdbx_description
1 polymer ?
#
loop_
_entity_poly.entity_id
_entity_poly.type
_entity_poly.pdbx_seq_one_letter_code
_entity_poly.pdbx_strand_id
1 'polypeptide(L)'
;MLNDLTGDQLLLADYMSYISEEGYTAGWMESLEFSLWKILIEGGKQYGRHIVTEQDIEQLRYLSEKCGCWIAFDDIQEETAIDLESWKKIYDERVKSGAPIRG
;
A
#
# COMPACT_ATOMS: atom_id res chain seq x y z
N MET A 1 -2.69 8.15 14.83
CA MET A 1 -1.90 9.40 14.75
C MET A 1 -0.62 9.10 13.99
N LEU A 2 -0.40 9.80 12.88
CA LEU A 2 0.74 9.76 11.92
C LEU A 2 2.13 10.11 12.55
N ASN A 3 2.46 9.61 13.74
CA ASN A 3 3.50 10.21 14.59
C ASN A 3 4.94 9.72 14.38
N ASP A 4 5.18 8.67 13.58
CA ASP A 4 6.54 8.13 13.35
C ASP A 4 6.97 8.12 11.87
N LEU A 5 6.13 8.61 10.96
CA LEU A 5 6.46 8.66 9.53
C LEU A 5 7.24 9.94 9.19
N THR A 6 8.36 9.77 8.48
CA THR A 6 9.09 10.90 7.87
C THR A 6 8.27 11.56 6.76
N GLY A 7 8.66 12.77 6.31
CA GLY A 7 7.91 13.51 5.30
C GLY A 7 7.63 12.73 4.01
N ASP A 8 8.60 11.95 3.52
CA ASP A 8 8.40 11.14 2.32
C ASP A 8 7.53 9.90 2.58
N GLN A 9 7.56 9.34 3.79
CA GLN A 9 6.71 8.22 4.20
C GLN A 9 5.25 8.63 4.37
N LEU A 10 5.01 9.85 4.87
CA LEU A 10 3.68 10.46 4.91
C LEU A 10 3.12 10.64 3.50
N LEU A 11 3.94 11.09 2.55
CA LEU A 11 3.51 11.21 1.15
C LEU A 11 3.08 9.85 0.56
N LEU A 12 3.79 8.77 0.90
CA LEU A 12 3.39 7.42 0.48
C LEU A 12 2.07 7.00 1.14
N ALA A 13 1.92 7.21 2.45
CA ALA A 13 0.69 6.88 3.18
C ALA A 13 -0.52 7.66 2.64
N ASP A 14 -0.38 8.97 2.42
CA ASP A 14 -1.42 9.82 1.85
C ASP A 14 -1.79 9.38 0.43
N TYR A 15 -0.80 8.98 -0.39
CA TYR A 15 -1.07 8.51 -1.75
C TYR A 15 -1.82 7.17 -1.76
N MET A 16 -1.45 6.24 -0.87
CA MET A 16 -2.17 4.98 -0.70
C MET A 16 -3.61 5.23 -0.21
N SER A 17 -3.78 6.12 0.76
CA SER A 17 -5.08 6.53 1.28
C SER A 17 -5.97 7.18 0.20
N TYR A 18 -5.40 8.05 -0.63
CA TYR A 18 -6.08 8.64 -1.78
C TYR A 18 -6.63 7.58 -2.74
N ILE A 19 -5.83 6.56 -3.09
CA ILE A 19 -6.32 5.46 -3.93
C ILE A 19 -7.42 4.66 -3.23
N SER A 20 -7.32 4.51 -1.90
CA SER A 20 -8.35 3.85 -1.10
C SER A 20 -9.68 4.58 -1.13
N GLU A 21 -9.64 5.90 -1.00
CA GLU A 21 -10.80 6.78 -1.03
C GLU A 21 -11.46 6.77 -2.42
N GLU A 22 -10.67 6.84 -3.50
CA GLU A 22 -11.21 6.74 -4.87
C GLU A 22 -11.83 5.37 -5.16
N GLY A 23 -11.26 4.29 -4.60
CA GLY A 23 -11.72 2.92 -4.83
C GLY A 23 -12.97 2.55 -4.03
N TYR A 24 -13.00 2.94 -2.75
CA TYR A 24 -13.96 2.45 -1.76
C TYR A 24 -14.54 3.54 -0.85
N THR A 25 -14.23 4.82 -1.07
CA THR A 25 -14.65 5.94 -0.19
C THR A 25 -14.28 5.68 1.28
N ALA A 26 -13.07 5.16 1.48
CA ALA A 26 -12.50 4.84 2.77
C ALA A 26 -11.05 5.33 2.83
N GLY A 27 -10.66 5.99 3.92
CA GLY A 27 -9.29 6.48 4.10
C GLY A 27 -8.25 5.35 4.08
N TRP A 28 -8.53 4.23 4.74
CA TRP A 28 -7.70 3.02 4.65
C TRP A 28 -8.59 1.79 4.68
N MET A 29 -8.82 1.18 3.51
CA MET A 29 -9.57 -0.06 3.42
C MET A 29 -8.72 -1.24 3.92
N GLU A 30 -9.36 -2.20 4.59
CA GLU A 30 -8.68 -3.42 5.05
C GLU A 30 -7.94 -4.10 3.88
N SER A 31 -6.67 -4.46 4.11
CA SER A 31 -5.77 -5.07 3.13
C SER A 31 -5.39 -4.19 1.92
N LEU A 32 -5.60 -2.87 1.99
CA LEU A 32 -5.15 -1.90 0.97
C LEU A 32 -3.68 -2.10 0.61
N GLU A 33 -2.82 -2.21 1.61
CA GLU A 33 -1.37 -2.37 1.48
C GLU A 33 -0.99 -3.60 0.65
N PHE A 34 -1.71 -4.71 0.80
CA PHE A 34 -1.49 -5.93 0.04
C PHE A 34 -2.01 -5.79 -1.40
N SER A 35 -3.17 -5.17 -1.58
CA SER A 35 -3.80 -5.01 -2.89
C SER A 35 -3.03 -4.05 -3.78
N LEU A 36 -2.58 -2.92 -3.25
CA LEU A 36 -1.73 -1.97 -3.98
C LEU A 36 -0.37 -2.60 -4.31
N TRP A 37 0.23 -3.33 -3.36
CA TRP A 37 1.48 -4.02 -3.64
C TRP A 37 1.32 -5.07 -4.74
N LYS A 38 0.23 -5.84 -4.71
CA LYS A 38 -0.10 -6.81 -5.77
C LYS A 38 -0.23 -6.13 -7.12
N ILE A 39 -0.97 -5.02 -7.21
CA ILE A 39 -1.14 -4.23 -8.44
C ILE A 39 0.22 -3.74 -8.95
N LEU A 40 1.11 -3.32 -8.05
CA LEU A 40 2.44 -2.82 -8.39
C LEU A 40 3.35 -3.93 -8.96
N ILE A 41 3.28 -5.17 -8.45
CA ILE A 41 4.16 -6.27 -8.89
C ILE A 41 3.58 -7.12 -10.04
N GLU A 42 2.27 -7.36 -10.06
CA GLU A 42 1.61 -8.20 -11.07
C GLU A 42 1.09 -7.38 -12.25
N GLY A 43 0.96 -6.06 -12.09
CA GLY A 43 0.27 -5.20 -13.04
C GLY A 43 -1.24 -5.36 -12.90
N GLY A 44 -1.88 -4.38 -12.25
CA GLY A 44 -3.33 -4.30 -12.14
C GLY A 44 -3.84 -2.95 -12.64
N LYS A 45 -5.09 -2.90 -13.10
CA LYS A 45 -5.71 -1.66 -13.60
C LYS A 45 -6.88 -1.19 -12.74
N GLN A 46 -7.16 -1.89 -11.65
CA GLN A 46 -8.35 -1.64 -10.88
C GLN A 46 -8.12 -1.94 -9.40
N TYR A 47 -8.57 -1.00 -8.57
CA TYR A 47 -8.67 -1.12 -7.13
C TYR A 47 -10.07 -0.64 -6.74
N GLY A 48 -10.96 -1.55 -6.35
CA GLY A 48 -12.37 -1.26 -6.15
C GLY A 48 -13.02 -0.63 -7.39
N ARG A 49 -13.50 0.61 -7.24
CA ARG A 49 -14.08 1.42 -8.33
C ARG A 49 -13.05 2.29 -9.06
N HIS A 50 -11.85 2.44 -8.51
CA HIS A 50 -10.79 3.26 -9.07
C HIS A 50 -10.01 2.50 -10.12
N ILE A 51 -9.66 3.18 -11.22
CA ILE A 51 -8.76 2.66 -12.23
C ILE A 51 -7.35 3.10 -11.85
N VAL A 52 -6.54 2.15 -11.37
CA VAL A 52 -5.14 2.42 -11.07
C VAL A 52 -4.39 2.57 -12.40
N THR A 53 -3.95 3.79 -12.68
CA THR A 53 -3.25 4.14 -13.92
C THR A 53 -1.78 3.76 -13.85
N GLU A 54 -1.09 3.76 -15.01
CA GLU A 54 0.37 3.58 -15.02
C GLU A 54 1.08 4.68 -14.23
N GLN A 55 0.54 5.90 -14.26
CA GLN A 55 1.07 7.02 -13.46
C GLN A 55 0.93 6.76 -11.96
N ASP A 56 -0.17 6.16 -11.51
CA ASP A 56 -0.34 5.78 -10.10
C ASP A 56 0.67 4.72 -9.67
N ILE A 57 0.92 3.73 -10.52
CA ILE A 57 1.91 2.67 -10.27
C ILE A 57 3.32 3.28 -10.21
N GLU A 58 3.67 4.16 -11.16
CA GLU A 58 4.95 4.85 -11.17
C GLU A 58 5.14 5.73 -9.93
N GLN A 59 4.12 6.46 -9.49
CA GLN A 59 4.17 7.27 -8.28
C GLN A 59 4.31 6.43 -7.01
N LEU A 60 3.49 5.39 -6.84
CA LEU A 60 3.59 4.46 -5.70
C LEU A 60 4.98 3.84 -5.63
N ARG A 61 5.49 3.38 -6.76
CA ARG A 61 6.83 2.80 -6.86
C ARG A 61 7.91 3.81 -6.52
N TYR A 62 7.84 5.00 -7.11
CA TYR A 62 8.80 6.07 -6.85
C TYR A 62 8.88 6.45 -5.38
N LEU A 63 7.73 6.68 -4.73
CA LEU A 63 7.65 7.05 -3.31
C LEU A 63 8.17 5.91 -2.41
N SER A 64 7.81 4.67 -2.73
CA SER A 64 8.28 3.50 -1.99
C SER A 64 9.79 3.28 -2.13
N GLU A 65 10.35 3.40 -3.34
CA GLU A 65 11.78 3.28 -3.58
C GLU A 65 12.57 4.44 -2.96
N LYS A 66 12.00 5.66 -2.96
CA LYS A 66 12.59 6.85 -2.34
C LYS A 66 12.74 6.69 -0.82
N CYS A 67 11.73 6.14 -0.16
CA CYS A 67 11.74 5.93 1.30
C CYS A 67 12.42 4.62 1.72
N GLY A 68 12.58 3.68 0.78
CA GLY A 68 13.06 2.33 1.07
C GLY A 68 12.07 1.49 1.90
N CYS A 69 10.79 1.87 1.92
CA CYS A 69 9.76 1.24 2.74
C CYS A 69 8.40 1.17 2.03
N TRP A 70 7.49 0.41 2.62
CA TRP A 70 6.07 0.33 2.30
C TRP A 70 5.25 0.65 3.54
N ILE A 71 4.09 1.28 3.36
CA ILE A 71 3.19 1.55 4.49
C ILE A 71 2.23 0.39 4.62
N ALA A 72 2.18 -0.19 5.82
CA ALA A 72 1.27 -1.26 6.17
C ALA A 72 0.46 -0.85 7.40
N PHE A 73 -0.77 -1.34 7.50
CA PHE A 73 -1.59 -1.12 8.68
C PHE A 73 -1.24 -2.13 9.78
N ASP A 74 -0.90 -1.63 10.96
CA ASP A 74 -0.68 -2.39 12.18
C ASP A 74 -1.83 -2.10 13.17
N ASP A 75 -2.37 -3.12 13.83
CA ASP A 75 -3.51 -2.96 14.75
C ASP A 75 -3.19 -2.08 15.98
N ILE A 76 -1.90 -1.86 16.29
CA ILE A 76 -1.44 -1.08 17.44
C ILE A 76 -0.95 0.30 16.99
N GLN A 77 -0.16 0.34 15.92
CA GLN A 77 0.52 1.56 15.43
C GLN A 77 -0.18 2.23 14.25
N GLU A 78 -1.27 1.66 13.73
CA GLU A 78 -1.96 2.09 12.51
C GLU A 78 -0.99 2.09 11.31
N GLU A 79 -0.91 3.17 10.53
CA GLU A 79 -0.02 3.26 9.37
C GLU A 79 1.46 3.24 9.77
N THR A 80 2.12 2.12 9.49
CA THR A 80 3.50 1.84 9.90
C THR A 80 4.40 1.66 8.68
N ALA A 81 5.56 2.31 8.69
CA ALA A 81 6.57 2.13 7.65
C ALA A 81 7.37 0.84 7.89
N ILE A 82 7.29 -0.09 6.95
CA ILE A 82 8.03 -1.35 6.95
C ILE A 82 9.05 -1.30 5.82
N ASP A 83 10.32 -1.63 6.09
CA ASP A 83 11.33 -1.68 5.04
C ASP A 83 10.93 -2.67 3.93
N LEU A 84 11.39 -2.40 2.70
CA LEU A 84 10.95 -3.17 1.54
C LEU A 84 11.31 -4.66 1.60
N GLU A 85 12.37 -5.06 2.31
CA GLU A 85 12.75 -6.46 2.44
C GLU A 85 11.81 -7.20 3.40
N SER A 86 11.51 -6.57 4.53
CA SER A 86 10.55 -7.08 5.51
C SER A 86 9.14 -7.13 4.93
N TRP A 87 8.72 -6.09 4.21
CA TRP A 87 7.42 -6.06 3.54
C TRP A 87 7.27 -7.21 2.53
N LYS A 88 8.28 -7.48 1.70
CA LYS A 88 8.26 -8.61 0.76
C LYS A 88 8.06 -9.95 1.47
N LYS A 89 8.68 -10.15 2.65
CA LYS A 89 8.48 -11.38 3.45
C LYS A 89 7.05 -11.47 3.97
N ILE A 90 6.50 -10.37 4.50
CA ILE A 90 5.11 -10.31 4.98
C ILE A 90 4.13 -10.62 3.84
N TYR A 91 4.34 -10.01 2.67
CA TYR A 91 3.53 -10.25 1.49
C TYR A 91 3.61 -11.71 1.02
N ASP A 92 4.82 -12.27 0.93
CA ASP A 92 5.04 -13.66 0.53
C ASP A 92 4.36 -14.66 1.49
N GLU A 93 4.46 -14.43 2.80
CA GLU A 93 3.76 -15.24 3.81
C GLU A 93 2.23 -15.09 3.71
N ARG A 94 1.72 -13.88 3.43
CA ARG A 94 0.29 -13.64 3.18
C ARG A 94 -0.22 -14.44 1.98
N VAL A 95 0.54 -14.44 0.88
CA VAL A 95 0.22 -15.19 -0.34
C VAL A 95 0.23 -16.70 -0.06
N LYS A 96 1.25 -17.21 0.64
CA LYS A 96 1.35 -18.62 1.04
C LYS A 96 0.21 -19.07 1.95
N SER A 97 -0.24 -18.20 2.86
CA SER A 97 -1.38 -18.47 3.75
C SER A 97 -2.71 -18.62 3.01
N GLY A 98 -2.78 -18.27 1.72
CA GLY A 98 -4.02 -18.31 0.93
C GLY A 98 -5.06 -17.29 1.39
N ALA A 99 -4.67 -16.30 2.20
CA ALA A 99 -5.59 -15.26 2.64
C ALA A 99 -5.97 -14.38 1.44
N PRO A 100 -7.26 -14.05 1.26
CA PRO A 100 -7.69 -13.28 0.10
C PRO A 100 -7.11 -11.87 0.12
N ILE A 101 -6.33 -11.53 -0.90
CA ILE A 101 -5.95 -10.14 -1.21
C ILE A 101 -7.10 -9.55 -2.02
N ARG A 102 -7.96 -8.76 -1.36
CA ARG A 102 -9.15 -8.16 -1.99
C ARG A 102 -8.75 -6.87 -2.71
N GLY A 103 -8.67 -6.93 -4.03
CA GLY A 103 -8.54 -5.76 -4.90
C GLY A 103 -9.87 -5.12 -5.21
#